data_AF-A0A0F9MWS9-F1
#
_entry.id   AF-A0A0F9MWS9-F1
#
_cell.length_a   1.000
_cell.length_b   1.000
_cell.length_c   1.000
_cell.angle_alpha   90.00
_cell.angle_beta   90.00
_cell.angle_gamma   90.00
#
_symmetry.space_group_name_H-M   'P 1'
#
loop_
_entity.id
_entity.type
_entity.pdbx_description
1 polymer ?
#
loop_
_entity_poly.entity_id
_entity_poly.type
_entity_poly.pdbx_seq_one_letter_code
_entity_poly.pdbx_strand_id
1 'polypeptide(L)'
;MKKLIILAGIFLLVGCAPVVEYVETPVYIEKIVEVVVEVEKIVEIEKIAEVPIELRDFESLEELREWVGEGRFFLFGDTDCDDYALYLQKKGMKDGYLINFEAILPDEYNGLFEKMEIDELHAINLVIIDNAVYYIEPQTREIVLRGYLD
;
A
#
# COMPACT_ATOMS: atom_id res chain seq x y z
N MET A 1 -3.11 4.90 33.07
CA MET A 1 -4.55 4.55 33.02
C MET A 1 -5.11 5.01 31.67
N LYS A 2 -5.13 4.14 30.67
CA LYS A 2 -5.59 4.46 29.31
C LYS A 2 -7.11 4.37 29.28
N LYS A 3 -7.79 5.45 28.86
CA LYS A 3 -9.24 5.45 28.67
C LYS A 3 -9.55 4.93 27.27
N LEU A 4 -10.11 3.72 27.24
CA LEU A 4 -10.66 3.05 26.08
C LEU A 4 -12.07 3.65 25.85
N ILE A 5 -12.31 4.28 24.70
CA ILE A 5 -13.66 4.71 24.31
C ILE A 5 -14.25 3.58 23.46
N ILE A 6 -15.18 2.83 24.04
CA ILE A 6 -15.94 1.78 23.36
C ILE A 6 -17.28 2.39 22.92
N LEU A 7 -17.51 2.52 21.62
CA LEU A 7 -18.83 2.79 21.06
C LEU A 7 -19.50 1.45 20.73
N ALA A 8 -20.41 1.02 21.60
CA ALA A 8 -21.17 -0.21 21.44
C ALA A 8 -22.44 0.05 20.61
N GLY A 9 -22.42 -0.36 19.34
CA GLY A 9 -23.61 -0.54 18.52
C GLY A 9 -24.09 -1.99 18.65
N ILE A 10 -25.29 -2.19 19.19
CA ILE A 10 -25.95 -3.51 19.27
C ILE A 10 -26.61 -3.80 17.92
N PHE A 11 -26.13 -4.83 17.21
CA PHE A 11 -26.89 -5.52 16.16
C PHE A 11 -26.62 -7.03 16.27
N LEU A 12 -27.69 -7.82 16.32
CA LEU A 12 -27.70 -9.27 16.51
C LEU A 12 -27.72 -10.00 15.16
N LEU A 13 -26.89 -11.07 15.05
CA LEU A 13 -26.92 -12.21 14.10
C LEU A 13 -26.60 -11.83 12.63
N VAL A 14 -25.53 -12.27 11.98
CA VAL A 14 -25.02 -13.64 11.72
C VAL A 14 -23.51 -13.52 11.41
N GLY A 15 -22.73 -14.56 11.73
CA GLY A 15 -21.26 -14.55 11.72
C GLY A 15 -20.57 -13.98 10.47
N CYS A 16 -19.87 -12.86 10.67
CA CYS A 16 -18.72 -12.43 9.89
C CYS A 16 -17.88 -11.60 10.86
N ALA A 17 -16.73 -12.09 11.30
CA ALA A 17 -15.83 -11.32 12.13
C ALA A 17 -15.26 -10.19 11.25
N PRO A 18 -15.41 -8.89 11.60
CA PRO A 18 -14.73 -7.85 10.86
C PRO A 18 -13.23 -7.99 11.14
N VAL A 19 -12.47 -8.35 10.11
CA VAL A 19 -11.02 -8.23 10.11
C VAL A 19 -10.73 -6.73 10.14
N VAL A 20 -10.32 -6.24 11.30
CA VAL A 20 -9.84 -4.86 11.45
C VAL A 20 -8.38 -4.87 11.03
N GLU A 21 -8.10 -4.44 9.81
CA GLU A 21 -6.75 -4.34 9.29
C GLU A 21 -6.09 -3.05 9.78
N TYR A 22 -5.02 -3.19 10.55
CA TYR A 22 -4.25 -2.07 11.07
C TYR A 22 -3.24 -1.63 10.00
N VAL A 23 -3.49 -0.48 9.37
CA VAL A 23 -2.54 0.14 8.44
C VAL A 23 -1.62 1.07 9.23
N GLU A 24 -0.36 0.67 9.44
CA GLU A 24 0.66 1.52 10.05
C GLU A 24 1.17 2.53 9.01
N THR A 25 0.68 3.77 9.06
CA THR A 25 1.17 4.87 8.20
C THR A 25 2.50 5.43 8.73
N PRO A 26 3.46 5.82 7.87
CA PRO A 26 4.72 6.43 8.31
C PRO A 26 4.50 7.80 8.92
N VAL A 27 5.29 8.09 9.96
CA VAL A 27 5.31 9.39 10.64
C VAL A 27 6.70 10.00 10.44
N TYR A 28 6.76 11.21 9.87
CA TYR A 28 7.99 12.00 9.76
C TYR A 28 7.95 13.17 10.76
N ILE A 29 9.11 13.48 11.38
CA ILE A 29 9.23 14.43 12.50
C ILE A 29 9.88 15.72 12.00
N GLU A 30 9.15 16.84 12.01
CA GLU A 30 9.75 18.17 11.86
C GLU A 30 9.94 18.86 13.22
N LYS A 31 11.16 19.37 13.46
CA LYS A 31 11.56 20.00 14.73
C LYS A 31 11.38 21.51 14.65
N ILE A 32 10.39 22.06 15.36
CA ILE A 32 10.23 23.51 15.53
C ILE A 32 10.59 23.88 16.98
N VAL A 33 11.47 24.88 17.16
CA VAL A 33 11.94 25.36 18.47
C VAL A 33 11.41 26.77 18.71
N GLU A 34 10.47 26.93 19.64
CA GLU A 34 10.13 28.24 20.20
C GLU A 34 10.76 28.39 21.58
N VAL A 35 11.44 29.52 21.81
CA VAL A 35 12.11 29.84 23.07
C VAL A 35 11.29 30.90 23.81
N VAL A 36 10.67 30.51 24.93
CA VAL A 36 10.02 31.45 25.87
C VAL A 36 10.72 31.33 27.22
N VAL A 37 11.23 32.47 27.71
CA VAL A 37 12.01 32.57 28.95
C VAL A 37 11.08 33.02 30.07
N GLU A 38 10.72 32.10 30.97
CA GLU A 38 10.73 32.24 32.45
C GLU A 38 9.98 31.06 33.11
N VAL A 39 10.74 30.16 33.75
CA VAL A 39 10.34 29.16 34.76
C VAL A 39 9.04 28.36 34.48
N GLU A 40 9.00 27.60 33.40
CA GLU A 40 7.90 26.65 33.15
C GLU A 40 8.44 25.25 32.79
N LYS A 41 7.86 24.24 33.43
CA LYS A 41 8.10 22.82 33.17
C LYS A 41 7.79 22.53 31.70
N ILE A 42 8.83 22.37 30.89
CA ILE A 42 8.71 21.97 29.48
C ILE A 42 8.07 20.59 29.45
N VAL A 43 6.78 20.54 29.12
CA VAL A 43 6.09 19.30 28.77
C VAL A 43 6.11 19.24 27.26
N GLU A 44 7.00 18.42 26.70
CA GLU A 44 6.98 18.08 25.28
C GLU A 44 5.68 17.32 25.01
N ILE A 45 4.72 17.97 24.34
CA ILE A 45 3.50 17.34 23.85
C ILE A 45 3.74 17.08 22.37
N GLU A 46 4.10 15.84 22.01
CA GLU A 46 4.10 15.38 20.63
C GLU A 46 2.67 15.38 20.11
N LYS A 47 2.34 16.35 19.26
CA LYS A 47 1.04 16.40 18.58
C LYS A 47 1.17 15.67 17.25
N ILE A 48 0.68 14.44 17.19
CA ILE A 48 0.54 13.68 15.94
C ILE A 48 -0.52 14.41 15.10
N ALA A 49 -0.13 14.97 13.96
CA ALA A 49 -1.04 15.55 12.99
C ALA A 49 -1.20 14.58 11.82
N GLU A 50 -2.42 14.08 11.61
CA GLU A 50 -2.77 13.27 10.44
C GLU A 50 -2.96 14.23 9.25
N VAL A 51 -1.99 14.27 8.33
CA VAL A 51 -2.13 14.99 7.06
C VAL A 51 -2.68 14.00 6.03
N PRO A 52 -3.84 14.28 5.40
CA PRO A 52 -4.33 13.46 4.30
C PRO A 52 -3.33 13.47 3.15
N ILE A 53 -2.84 12.30 2.76
CA ILE A 53 -2.03 12.14 1.55
C ILE A 53 -3.02 12.00 0.38
N GLU A 54 -2.96 12.91 -0.58
CA GLU A 54 -3.66 12.75 -1.85
C GLU A 54 -2.92 11.70 -2.68
N LEU A 55 -3.62 10.62 -3.05
CA LEU A 55 -3.05 9.58 -3.89
C LEU A 55 -3.06 10.04 -5.34
N ARG A 56 -1.96 9.82 -6.06
CA ARG A 56 -1.82 10.13 -7.48
C ARG A 56 -1.39 8.91 -8.29
N ASP A 57 -1.59 9.00 -9.59
CA ASP A 57 -1.00 8.06 -10.55
C ASP A 57 0.50 8.36 -10.76
N PHE A 58 1.18 7.41 -11.39
CA PHE A 58 2.53 7.62 -11.92
C PHE A 58 2.47 8.52 -13.16
N GLU A 59 3.43 9.43 -13.30
CA GLU A 59 3.58 10.33 -14.44
C GLU A 59 4.17 9.61 -15.67
N SER A 60 4.88 8.50 -15.46
CA SER A 60 5.48 7.74 -16.55
C SER A 60 5.78 6.29 -16.18
N LEU A 61 5.91 5.44 -17.20
CA LEU A 61 6.37 4.06 -17.02
C LEU A 61 7.79 3.98 -16.42
N GLU A 62 8.63 4.99 -16.65
CA GLU A 62 9.98 5.02 -16.08
C GLU A 62 9.93 5.30 -14.58
N GLU A 63 9.12 6.26 -14.14
CA GLU A 63 8.90 6.51 -12.70
C GLU A 63 8.39 5.24 -11.99
N LEU A 64 7.45 4.52 -12.61
CA LEU A 64 6.97 3.25 -12.07
C LEU A 64 8.09 2.21 -11.96
N ARG A 65 8.93 2.06 -12.99
CA ARG A 65 10.04 1.11 -13.00
C ARG A 65 11.09 1.43 -11.93
N GLU A 66 11.45 2.70 -11.81
CA GLU A 66 12.36 3.18 -10.77
C GLU A 66 11.77 2.87 -9.38
N TRP A 67 10.52 3.25 -9.15
CA TRP A 67 9.84 3.08 -7.87
C TRP A 67 9.66 1.60 -7.46
N VAL A 68 9.32 0.70 -8.40
CA VAL A 68 9.26 -0.75 -8.16
C VAL A 68 10.67 -1.34 -7.94
N GLY A 69 11.69 -0.78 -8.62
CA GLY A 69 13.08 -1.24 -8.55
C GLY A 69 13.82 -0.90 -7.25
N GLU A 70 13.49 0.23 -6.62
CA GLU A 70 14.14 0.75 -5.40
C GLU A 70 13.94 -0.12 -4.15
N GLY A 71 12.99 -1.06 -4.19
CA GLY A 71 12.68 -1.97 -3.09
C GLY A 71 13.48 -3.27 -3.10
N ARG A 72 13.91 -3.73 -1.93
CA ARG A 72 14.08 -5.17 -1.71
C ARG A 72 12.76 -5.71 -1.15
N PHE A 73 11.91 -6.27 -2.01
CA PHE A 73 10.75 -7.05 -1.57
C PHE A 73 11.26 -8.34 -0.91
N PHE A 74 11.73 -8.24 0.33
CA PHE A 74 12.03 -9.40 1.15
C PHE A 74 10.94 -9.52 2.19
N LEU A 75 9.83 -10.12 1.77
CA LEU A 75 8.89 -10.69 2.71
C LEU A 75 9.54 -12.00 3.21
N PHE A 76 9.79 -12.06 4.52
CA PHE A 76 10.41 -13.23 5.16
C PHE A 76 9.29 -14.17 5.63
N GLY A 77 9.27 -15.44 5.20
CA GLY A 77 8.33 -16.46 5.69
C GLY A 77 7.64 -17.26 4.57
N ASP A 78 6.52 -17.90 4.90
CA ASP A 78 5.59 -18.56 3.98
C ASP A 78 4.75 -17.52 3.22
N THR A 79 5.42 -16.60 2.54
CA THR A 79 4.77 -15.50 1.82
C THR A 79 4.31 -15.98 0.45
N ASP A 80 3.01 -15.86 0.19
CA ASP A 80 2.35 -16.17 -1.08
C ASP A 80 2.03 -14.89 -1.87
N CYS A 81 1.31 -15.04 -2.98
CA CYS A 81 1.14 -14.00 -3.98
C CYS A 81 0.40 -12.75 -3.48
N ASP A 82 -0.62 -12.92 -2.64
CA ASP A 82 -1.46 -11.85 -2.11
C ASP A 82 -0.71 -11.02 -1.07
N ASP A 83 0.16 -11.62 -0.26
CA ASP A 83 1.05 -10.88 0.63
C ASP A 83 1.95 -9.88 -0.15
N TYR A 84 2.52 -10.30 -1.28
CA TYR A 84 3.32 -9.43 -2.14
C TYR A 84 2.47 -8.31 -2.77
N ALA A 85 1.27 -8.65 -3.25
CA ALA A 85 0.38 -7.67 -3.87
C ALA A 85 -0.17 -6.65 -2.86
N LEU A 86 -0.51 -7.10 -1.64
CA LEU A 86 -0.92 -6.26 -0.53
C LEU A 86 0.23 -5.37 -0.05
N TYR A 87 1.45 -5.91 0.03
CA TYR A 87 2.63 -5.13 0.39
C TYR A 87 2.85 -4.00 -0.61
N LEU A 88 2.81 -4.28 -1.92
CA LEU A 88 3.05 -3.27 -2.95
C LEU A 88 1.98 -2.19 -2.93
N GLN A 89 0.71 -2.56 -2.75
CA GLN A 89 -0.39 -1.61 -2.58
C GLN A 89 -0.17 -0.71 -1.35
N LYS A 90 0.16 -1.29 -0.19
CA LYS A 90 0.42 -0.52 1.04
C LYS A 90 1.61 0.41 0.89
N LYS A 91 2.67 -0.04 0.22
CA LYS A 91 3.82 0.81 -0.13
C LYS A 91 3.41 1.95 -1.06
N GLY A 92 2.56 1.69 -2.05
CA GLY A 92 1.98 2.70 -2.93
C GLY A 92 1.27 3.78 -2.12
N MET A 93 0.30 3.39 -1.29
CA MET A 93 -0.44 4.32 -0.43
C MET A 93 0.48 5.14 0.50
N LYS A 94 1.49 4.48 1.05
CA LYS A 94 2.49 5.10 1.91
C LYS A 94 3.29 6.19 1.21
N ASP A 95 3.64 5.93 -0.04
CA ASP A 95 4.49 6.81 -0.86
C ASP A 95 3.66 7.81 -1.69
N GLY A 96 2.33 7.77 -1.59
CA GLY A 96 1.40 8.69 -2.28
C GLY A 96 0.93 8.21 -3.66
N TYR A 97 1.12 6.94 -4.00
CA TYR A 97 0.72 6.36 -5.28
C TYR A 97 -0.57 5.53 -5.18
N LEU A 98 -1.40 5.63 -6.22
CA LEU A 98 -2.54 4.75 -6.43
C LEU A 98 -2.07 3.45 -7.09
N ILE A 99 -2.17 2.35 -6.36
CA ILE A 99 -1.89 0.99 -6.84
C ILE A 99 -3.04 0.09 -6.42
N ASN A 100 -3.68 -0.58 -7.38
CA ASN A 100 -4.77 -1.49 -7.06
C ASN A 100 -4.27 -2.93 -6.97
N PHE A 101 -4.97 -3.71 -6.15
CA PHE A 101 -4.85 -5.16 -6.08
C PHE A 101 -5.73 -5.78 -7.17
N GLU A 102 -5.24 -6.80 -7.87
CA GLU A 102 -5.99 -7.52 -8.90
C GLU A 102 -5.75 -9.02 -8.76
N ALA A 103 -6.80 -9.82 -8.98
CA ALA A 103 -6.70 -11.27 -9.10
C ALA A 103 -6.74 -11.67 -10.58
N ILE A 104 -5.78 -12.47 -11.02
CA ILE A 104 -5.59 -12.86 -12.42
C ILE A 104 -5.60 -14.38 -12.58
N LEU A 105 -6.23 -14.87 -13.66
CA LEU A 105 -6.31 -16.31 -13.96
C LEU A 105 -5.00 -16.83 -14.58
N PRO A 106 -4.68 -18.12 -14.39
CA PRO A 106 -3.45 -18.74 -14.91
C PRO A 106 -3.17 -18.49 -16.39
N ASP A 107 -4.17 -18.70 -17.27
CA ASP A 107 -3.99 -18.56 -18.71
C ASP A 107 -3.64 -17.12 -19.11
N GLU A 108 -4.20 -16.13 -18.41
CA GLU A 108 -3.92 -14.72 -18.67
C GLU A 108 -2.53 -14.32 -18.14
N TYR A 109 -2.21 -14.75 -16.93
CA TYR A 109 -0.91 -14.51 -16.31
C TYR A 109 0.24 -15.08 -17.14
N ASN A 110 0.17 -16.37 -17.47
CA ASN A 110 1.20 -17.09 -18.21
C ASN A 110 1.32 -16.59 -19.66
N GLY A 111 0.33 -15.86 -20.17
CA GLY A 111 0.39 -15.16 -21.45
C GLY A 111 1.01 -13.76 -21.41
N LEU A 112 1.20 -13.19 -20.20
CA LEU A 112 1.68 -11.83 -19.99
C LEU A 112 3.06 -11.77 -19.34
N PHE A 113 3.34 -12.63 -18.36
CA PHE A 113 4.58 -12.63 -17.58
C PHE A 113 5.49 -13.79 -17.95
N GLU A 114 6.82 -13.61 -17.88
CA GLU A 114 7.78 -14.58 -18.41
C GLU A 114 8.63 -15.27 -17.34
N LYS A 115 8.79 -14.69 -16.14
CA LYS A 115 9.76 -15.21 -15.15
C LYS A 115 9.22 -16.31 -14.24
N MET A 116 7.90 -16.47 -14.17
CA MET A 116 7.23 -17.44 -13.32
C MET A 116 6.00 -18.00 -14.06
N GLU A 117 5.64 -19.24 -13.78
CA GLU A 117 4.38 -19.83 -14.20
C GLU A 117 3.50 -20.06 -12.97
N ILE A 118 2.20 -19.91 -13.15
CA ILE A 118 1.19 -20.19 -12.12
C ILE A 118 0.19 -21.23 -12.64
N ASP A 119 -0.40 -22.01 -11.74
CA ASP A 119 -1.44 -23.00 -12.01
C ASP A 119 -2.77 -22.72 -11.30
N GLU A 120 -2.78 -21.74 -10.40
CA GLU A 120 -3.95 -21.29 -9.64
C GLU A 120 -4.19 -19.78 -9.79
N LEU A 121 -5.32 -19.28 -9.27
CA LEU A 121 -5.60 -17.84 -9.24
C LEU A 121 -4.48 -17.11 -8.48
N HIS A 122 -3.97 -16.03 -9.06
CA HIS A 122 -2.81 -15.32 -8.52
C HIS A 122 -3.11 -13.85 -8.27
N ALA A 123 -2.45 -13.26 -7.29
CA ALA A 123 -2.59 -11.86 -6.95
C ALA A 123 -1.46 -11.03 -7.57
N ILE A 124 -1.83 -9.95 -8.24
CA ILE A 124 -0.93 -8.98 -8.85
C ILE A 124 -1.38 -7.56 -8.49
N ASN A 125 -0.66 -6.56 -9.00
CA ASN A 125 -1.09 -5.17 -8.92
C ASN A 125 -1.34 -4.56 -10.29
N LEU A 126 -2.15 -3.51 -10.30
CA LEU A 126 -2.38 -2.70 -11.49
C LEU A 126 -2.20 -1.21 -11.20
N VAL A 127 -1.74 -0.48 -12.22
CA VAL A 127 -1.70 0.98 -12.23
C VAL A 127 -2.19 1.51 -13.56
N ILE A 128 -2.69 2.74 -13.55
CA ILE A 128 -3.08 3.47 -14.75
C ILE A 128 -2.06 4.60 -14.92
N ILE A 129 -1.53 4.74 -16.13
CA ILE A 129 -0.63 5.83 -16.52
C ILE A 129 -1.21 6.41 -17.79
N ASP A 130 -1.67 7.66 -17.72
CA ASP A 130 -2.49 8.30 -18.75
C ASP A 130 -3.73 7.45 -19.12
N ASN A 131 -3.69 6.78 -20.28
CA ASN A 131 -4.76 5.92 -20.80
C ASN A 131 -4.38 4.43 -20.81
N ALA A 132 -3.17 4.09 -20.34
CA ALA A 132 -2.63 2.74 -20.40
C ALA A 132 -2.73 2.05 -19.03
N VAL A 133 -3.21 0.81 -19.05
CA VAL A 133 -3.27 -0.07 -17.88
C VAL A 133 -2.03 -0.94 -17.88
N TYR A 134 -1.29 -0.91 -16.78
CA TYR A 134 -0.13 -1.76 -16.57
C TYR A 134 -0.39 -2.73 -15.44
N TYR A 135 -0.06 -4.00 -15.67
CA TYR A 135 0.04 -4.99 -14.61
C TYR A 135 1.46 -5.06 -14.08
N ILE A 136 1.57 -5.33 -12.78
CA ILE A 136 2.81 -5.47 -12.05
C ILE A 136 2.77 -6.83 -11.34
N GLU A 137 3.74 -7.69 -11.65
CA GLU A 137 4.00 -8.90 -10.88
C GLU A 137 4.92 -8.53 -9.71
N PRO A 138 4.42 -8.45 -8.47
CA PRO A 138 5.19 -7.92 -7.34
C PRO A 138 6.36 -8.82 -6.91
N GLN A 139 6.32 -10.14 -7.16
CA GLN A 139 7.41 -11.07 -6.82
C GLN A 139 8.58 -10.95 -7.79
N THR A 140 8.30 -10.87 -9.10
CA THR A 140 9.32 -10.85 -10.17
C THR A 140 9.65 -9.44 -10.66
N ARG A 141 8.82 -8.46 -10.28
CA ARG A 141 8.89 -7.03 -10.64
C ARG A 141 8.70 -6.78 -12.13
N GLU A 142 8.08 -7.70 -12.83
CA GLU A 142 7.71 -7.49 -14.22
C GLU A 142 6.57 -6.46 -14.29
N ILE A 143 6.67 -5.58 -15.28
CA ILE A 143 5.64 -4.59 -15.58
C ILE A 143 5.26 -4.78 -17.04
N VAL A 144 3.99 -5.05 -17.29
CA VAL A 144 3.47 -5.41 -18.61
C VAL A 144 2.29 -4.52 -18.97
N LEU A 145 2.23 -4.10 -20.24
CA LEU A 145 1.08 -3.36 -20.75
C LEU A 145 -0.09 -4.32 -20.91
N ARG A 146 -1.20 -4.08 -20.20
CA ARG A 146 -2.42 -4.88 -20.31
C ARG A 146 -3.35 -4.41 -21.42
N GLY A 147 -3.41 -3.10 -21.63
CA GLY A 147 -4.29 -2.49 -22.62
C GLY A 147 -4.42 -0.98 -22.43
N TYR A 148 -5.32 -0.40 -23.21
CA TYR A 148 -5.73 1.00 -23.10
C TYR A 148 -7.21 1.07 -22.70
N LEU A 149 -7.64 2.17 -22.08
CA LEU A 149 -9.02 2.32 -21.59
C LEU A 149 -10.02 2.76 -22.68
N ASP A 150 -9.58 3.00 -23.91
CA ASP A 150 -10.37 3.50 -25.05
C ASP A 150 -10.84 2.41 -26.05
#